data_AF-A0A126QJJ7-F1
#
_entry.id   AF-A0A126QJJ7-F1
#
_cell.length_a   1.000
_cell.length_b   1.000
_cell.length_c   1.000
_cell.angle_alpha   90.00
_cell.angle_beta   90.00
_cell.angle_gamma   90.00
#
_symmetry.space_group_name_H-M   'P 1'
#
loop_
_entity.id
_entity.type
_entity.pdbx_description
1 polymer ?
#
loop_
_entity_poly.entity_id
_entity_poly.type
_entity_poly.pdbx_seq_one_letter_code
_entity_poly.pdbx_strand_id
1 'polypeptide(L)'
;MSTNKAMDHTATEEAADARPAVKKESSPSKGKGISRRKMLGFLGVQVVAGTLAGAAIAAPKNFKAEHYNRGITPDQLPNTRSWLITDPTTCVGCRTCEIVCSLSHDDICQPALSRIHTTYDPQHKLVKLAVMPDVCRQCNMADCYLACEYDALTLDPKTGARVIDPAKCEGCGECFAACPYDMIVENKEKSIFSKCDLCGGDPMCVKYCPADALKFIELG
;
A
#
# COMPACT_ATOMS: atom_id res chain seq x y z
N MET A 1 13.55 71.25 9.15
CA MET A 1 13.43 70.90 10.57
C MET A 1 11.96 70.60 10.84
N SER A 2 11.61 69.35 11.12
CA SER A 2 10.40 68.93 11.86
C SER A 2 10.45 67.41 12.09
N THR A 3 11.05 67.09 13.23
CA THR A 3 10.78 65.99 14.18
C THR A 3 10.09 64.69 13.73
N ASN A 4 10.88 63.62 13.81
CA ASN A 4 10.65 62.28 14.38
C ASN A 4 9.20 61.79 14.63
N LYS A 5 8.92 60.59 14.12
CA LYS A 5 7.96 59.65 14.71
C LYS A 5 8.66 58.31 14.96
N ALA A 6 8.74 57.94 16.24
CA ALA A 6 9.26 56.67 16.73
C ALA A 6 8.34 55.50 16.32
N MET A 7 8.95 54.35 16.04
CA MET A 7 8.27 53.06 16.08
C MET A 7 8.86 52.31 17.27
N ASP A 8 8.03 52.18 18.30
CA ASP A 8 8.31 51.45 19.53
C ASP A 8 7.80 50.00 19.40
N HIS A 9 8.53 49.10 20.03
CA HIS A 9 8.26 47.67 20.08
C HIS A 9 7.13 47.40 21.06
N THR A 10 6.08 46.69 20.63
CA THR A 10 5.23 45.94 21.56
C THR A 10 5.00 44.53 21.02
N ALA A 11 5.58 43.59 21.76
CA ALA A 11 5.22 42.19 21.74
C ALA A 11 3.76 42.05 22.20
N THR A 12 3.00 41.20 21.51
CA THR A 12 1.74 40.66 22.04
C THR A 12 1.83 39.14 22.02
N GLU A 13 1.44 38.60 23.15
CA GLU A 13 1.74 37.28 23.67
C GLU A 13 0.95 36.16 22.97
N GLU A 14 1.54 34.99 23.12
CA GLU A 14 1.08 33.62 22.86
C GLU A 14 -0.44 33.39 22.91
N ALA A 15 -1.03 33.02 21.77
CA ALA A 15 -2.28 32.28 21.74
C ALA A 15 -1.95 30.78 21.77
N ALA A 16 -2.11 30.18 22.95
CA ALA A 16 -1.92 28.76 23.20
C ALA A 16 -2.91 27.90 22.36
N ASP A 17 -2.37 27.08 21.47
CA ASP A 17 -3.06 26.03 20.72
C ASP A 17 -3.52 24.92 21.68
N ALA A 18 -4.73 25.08 22.24
CA ALA A 18 -5.38 24.07 23.06
C ALA A 18 -5.88 22.90 22.20
N ARG A 19 -4.99 21.99 21.83
CA ARG A 19 -5.36 20.70 21.23
C ARG A 19 -6.10 19.85 22.27
N PRO A 20 -7.30 19.32 21.97
CA PRO A 20 -7.99 18.41 22.89
C PRO A 20 -7.19 17.12 23.06
N ALA A 21 -7.03 16.71 24.33
CA ALA A 21 -6.32 15.50 24.73
C ALA A 21 -6.93 14.25 24.07
N VAL A 22 -6.14 13.57 23.26
CA VAL A 22 -6.44 12.21 22.78
C VAL A 22 -6.49 11.29 23.99
N LYS A 23 -7.67 10.77 24.30
CA LYS A 23 -7.86 9.75 25.33
C LYS A 23 -7.07 8.51 24.92
N LYS A 24 -6.14 8.08 25.77
CA LYS A 24 -5.45 6.78 25.66
C LYS A 24 -6.48 5.67 25.72
N GLU A 25 -6.80 5.06 24.58
CA GLU A 25 -7.49 3.78 24.56
C GLU A 25 -6.51 2.69 25.02
N SER A 26 -6.97 1.96 26.04
CA SER A 26 -6.25 0.89 26.71
C SER A 26 -6.07 -0.32 25.80
N SER A 27 -4.84 -0.82 25.74
CA SER A 27 -4.44 -2.09 25.13
C SER A 27 -5.38 -3.26 25.51
N PRO A 28 -5.84 -4.09 24.55
CA PRO A 28 -6.55 -5.32 24.88
C PRO A 28 -5.62 -6.30 25.60
N SER A 29 -6.12 -6.85 26.70
CA SER A 29 -5.43 -7.71 27.65
C SER A 29 -5.00 -9.05 27.05
N LYS A 30 -3.88 -9.57 27.56
CA LYS A 30 -3.29 -10.88 27.24
C LYS A 30 -4.33 -12.00 27.33
N GLY A 31 -4.73 -12.57 26.19
CA GLY A 31 -5.56 -13.77 26.13
C GLY A 31 -4.80 -15.03 26.56
N LYS A 32 -5.33 -15.76 27.54
CA LYS A 32 -4.84 -17.07 27.98
C LYS A 32 -4.87 -18.08 26.81
N GLY A 33 -3.75 -18.76 26.57
CA GLY A 33 -3.62 -19.80 25.56
C GLY A 33 -4.62 -20.94 25.74
N ILE A 34 -5.23 -21.38 24.64
CA ILE A 34 -6.15 -22.51 24.62
C ILE A 34 -5.36 -23.81 24.79
N SER A 35 -5.74 -24.60 25.80
CA SER A 35 -5.19 -25.93 26.06
C SER A 35 -5.53 -26.91 24.91
N ARG A 36 -4.56 -27.77 24.57
CA ARG A 36 -4.64 -28.81 23.52
C ARG A 36 -5.91 -29.67 23.57
N ARG A 37 -6.54 -29.79 24.75
CA ARG A 37 -7.79 -30.55 24.93
C ARG A 37 -9.02 -29.84 24.33
N LYS A 38 -9.00 -28.51 24.17
CA LYS A 38 -10.06 -27.74 23.50
C LYS A 38 -9.91 -27.71 21.96
N MET A 39 -8.73 -28.05 21.46
CA MET A 39 -8.43 -28.09 20.02
C MET A 39 -9.02 -29.34 19.35
N LEU A 40 -9.13 -30.45 20.08
CA LEU A 40 -9.70 -31.71 19.58
C LEU A 40 -11.24 -31.75 19.57
N GLY A 41 -11.91 -30.87 20.33
CA GLY A 41 -13.37 -30.74 20.30
C GLY A 41 -13.92 -30.04 19.05
N PHE A 42 -13.07 -29.29 18.33
CA PHE A 42 -13.46 -28.60 17.09
C PHE A 42 -13.29 -29.48 15.83
N LEU A 43 -12.64 -30.64 15.96
CA LEU A 43 -12.39 -31.59 14.86
C LEU A 43 -13.47 -32.69 14.74
N GLY A 44 -14.51 -32.65 15.58
CA GLY A 44 -15.42 -33.77 15.78
C GLY A 44 -16.80 -33.70 15.11
N VAL A 45 -17.03 -32.83 14.12
CA VAL A 45 -18.32 -32.82 13.39
C VAL A 45 -18.10 -32.62 11.88
N GLN A 46 -17.98 -33.74 11.18
CA GLN A 46 -18.38 -33.97 9.79
C GLN A 46 -19.20 -35.28 9.88
N VAL A 47 -20.41 -35.48 9.36
CA VAL A 47 -20.86 -35.50 7.96
C VAL A 47 -22.41 -35.58 8.01
N VAL A 48 -23.19 -34.94 7.12
CA VAL A 48 -24.06 -35.49 6.03
C VAL A 48 -25.07 -34.36 5.76
N ALA A 49 -25.35 -33.80 4.58
CA ALA A 49 -25.35 -34.21 3.17
C ALA A 49 -25.08 -32.96 2.29
N GLY A 50 -24.59 -32.99 1.05
CA GLY A 50 -24.21 -34.04 0.14
C GLY A 50 -23.62 -33.41 -1.14
N THR A 51 -22.74 -34.18 -1.79
CA THR A 51 -22.27 -34.12 -3.20
C THR A 51 -21.55 -32.87 -3.76
N LEU A 52 -20.26 -33.09 -4.01
CA LEU A 52 -19.41 -32.55 -5.09
C LEU A 52 -18.91 -31.09 -5.01
N ALA A 53 -17.75 -30.89 -4.38
CA ALA A 53 -16.54 -30.33 -5.01
C ALA A 53 -15.52 -29.86 -3.97
N GLY A 54 -14.27 -30.34 -4.10
CA GLY A 54 -13.07 -29.63 -3.66
C GLY A 54 -12.73 -29.73 -2.18
N ALA A 55 -11.47 -30.07 -1.89
CA ALA A 55 -10.87 -29.84 -0.59
C ALA A 55 -11.12 -28.38 -0.17
N ALA A 56 -11.69 -28.19 1.02
CA ALA A 56 -11.83 -26.86 1.60
C ALA A 56 -10.44 -26.33 1.97
N ILE A 57 -9.77 -25.73 0.98
CA ILE A 57 -8.60 -24.89 1.19
C ILE A 57 -9.10 -23.72 2.04
N ALA A 58 -8.52 -23.56 3.23
CA ALA A 58 -8.92 -22.54 4.17
C ALA A 58 -8.79 -21.16 3.51
N ALA A 59 -9.91 -20.54 3.18
CA ALA A 59 -9.94 -19.19 2.67
C ALA A 59 -9.37 -18.22 3.72
N PRO A 60 -8.67 -17.14 3.32
CA PRO A 60 -8.16 -16.15 4.25
C PRO A 60 -9.32 -15.58 5.09
N LYS A 61 -9.05 -15.18 6.33
CA LYS A 61 -10.09 -14.82 7.33
C LYS A 61 -11.01 -13.65 6.91
N ASN A 62 -10.64 -12.91 5.87
CA ASN A 62 -11.40 -11.80 5.30
C ASN A 62 -11.98 -12.14 3.91
N PHE A 63 -11.98 -13.41 3.51
CA PHE A 63 -12.58 -13.86 2.26
C PHE A 63 -14.10 -13.76 2.36
N LYS A 64 -14.65 -12.76 1.68
CA LYS A 64 -16.08 -12.62 1.43
C LYS A 64 -16.33 -12.94 -0.03
N ALA A 65 -16.89 -14.12 -0.30
CA ALA A 65 -17.12 -14.59 -1.67
C ALA A 65 -18.01 -13.62 -2.47
N GLU A 66 -18.89 -12.90 -1.79
CA GLU A 66 -19.81 -11.92 -2.36
C GLU A 66 -19.13 -10.63 -2.85
N HIS A 67 -17.89 -10.34 -2.43
CA HIS A 67 -17.12 -9.19 -2.91
C HIS A 67 -16.24 -9.53 -4.14
N TYR A 68 -16.27 -10.78 -4.61
CA TYR A 68 -15.38 -11.29 -5.65
C TYR A 68 -16.16 -11.49 -6.95
N ASN A 69 -16.41 -10.40 -7.68
CA ASN A 69 -17.23 -10.40 -8.92
C ASN A 69 -16.66 -11.25 -10.07
N ARG A 70 -15.46 -11.82 -9.92
CA ARG A 70 -14.70 -12.42 -11.02
C ARG A 70 -14.75 -13.94 -11.07
N GLY A 71 -15.44 -14.60 -10.12
CA GLY A 71 -15.56 -16.06 -10.08
C GLY A 71 -14.22 -16.81 -9.97
N ILE A 72 -13.14 -16.11 -9.62
CA ILE A 72 -11.80 -16.64 -9.41
C ILE A 72 -11.44 -16.56 -7.94
N THR A 73 -10.86 -17.63 -7.43
CA THR A 73 -10.32 -17.66 -6.07
C THR A 73 -8.89 -17.09 -6.05
N PRO A 74 -8.38 -16.59 -4.91
CA PRO A 74 -7.04 -16.01 -4.82
C PRO A 74 -5.91 -16.91 -5.35
N ASP A 75 -6.06 -18.23 -5.24
CA ASP A 75 -5.10 -19.24 -5.73
C ASP A 75 -5.11 -19.41 -7.26
N GLN A 76 -6.16 -18.94 -7.95
CA GLN A 76 -6.29 -19.00 -9.40
C GLN A 76 -5.71 -17.79 -10.13
N LEU A 77 -5.29 -16.75 -9.39
CA LEU A 77 -4.69 -15.55 -9.95
C LEU A 77 -3.29 -15.87 -10.54
N PRO A 78 -3.05 -15.56 -11.84
CA PRO A 78 -1.73 -15.75 -12.43
C PRO A 78 -0.64 -14.99 -11.67
N ASN A 79 0.51 -15.62 -11.43
CA ASN A 79 1.62 -14.98 -10.72
C ASN A 79 2.16 -13.77 -11.49
N THR A 80 2.61 -12.76 -10.76
CA THR A 80 3.36 -11.64 -11.36
C THR A 80 4.71 -12.15 -11.87
N ARG A 81 5.10 -11.74 -13.08
CA ARG A 81 6.38 -12.14 -13.69
C ARG A 81 7.50 -11.13 -13.50
N SER A 82 7.20 -9.91 -13.10
CA SER A 82 8.24 -8.88 -12.90
C SER A 82 8.07 -8.15 -11.57
N TRP A 83 9.15 -7.96 -10.82
CA TRP A 83 9.13 -7.32 -9.50
C TRP A 83 10.13 -6.17 -9.41
N LEU A 84 9.85 -5.21 -8.52
CA LEU A 84 10.82 -4.20 -8.09
C LEU A 84 11.44 -4.64 -6.77
N ILE A 85 12.77 -4.71 -6.74
CA ILE A 85 13.55 -4.98 -5.53
C ILE A 85 14.15 -3.67 -5.04
N THR A 86 14.02 -3.42 -3.73
CA THR A 86 14.56 -2.24 -3.08
C THR A 86 15.68 -2.64 -2.12
N ASP A 87 16.77 -1.87 -2.13
CA ASP A 87 17.93 -2.09 -1.28
C ASP A 87 18.08 -0.91 -0.29
N PRO A 88 17.77 -1.11 1.00
CA PRO A 88 17.83 -0.04 1.98
C PRO A 88 19.27 0.29 2.41
N THR A 89 20.27 -0.52 2.03
CA THR A 89 21.68 -0.30 2.41
C THR A 89 22.38 0.70 1.50
N THR A 90 21.89 0.85 0.27
CA THR A 90 22.39 1.80 -0.72
C THR A 90 21.52 3.04 -0.83
N CYS A 91 20.26 2.97 -0.39
CA CYS A 91 19.35 4.11 -0.45
C CYS A 91 19.82 5.29 0.42
N VAL A 92 19.98 6.45 -0.22
CA VAL A 92 20.35 7.72 0.44
C VAL A 92 19.14 8.61 0.78
N GLY A 93 17.92 8.15 0.49
CA GLY A 93 16.70 8.91 0.79
C GLY A 93 16.52 10.21 0.00
N CYS A 94 17.06 10.30 -1.22
CA CYS A 94 16.95 11.49 -2.07
C CYS A 94 15.54 11.76 -2.61
N ARG A 95 14.62 10.78 -2.53
CA ARG A 95 13.22 10.84 -2.99
C ARG A 95 13.04 11.13 -4.49
N THR A 96 14.10 11.01 -5.29
CA THR A 96 14.02 11.13 -6.77
C THR A 96 13.02 10.14 -7.35
N CYS A 97 12.95 8.92 -6.81
CA CYS A 97 11.97 7.91 -7.22
C CYS A 97 10.51 8.39 -7.08
N GLU A 98 10.20 9.19 -6.07
CA GLU A 98 8.83 9.69 -5.85
C GLU A 98 8.45 10.79 -6.85
N ILE A 99 9.39 11.72 -7.05
CA ILE A 99 9.22 12.84 -8.00
C ILE A 99 9.09 12.30 -9.42
N VAL A 100 9.99 11.41 -9.82
CA VAL A 100 9.96 10.83 -11.17
C VAL A 100 8.72 9.98 -11.38
N CYS A 101 8.25 9.26 -10.36
CA CYS A 101 7.03 8.47 -10.46
C CYS A 101 5.81 9.35 -10.70
N SER A 102 5.55 10.34 -9.84
CA SER A 102 4.43 11.27 -10.03
C SER A 102 4.54 12.05 -11.35
N LEU A 103 5.75 12.50 -11.72
CA LEU A 103 5.97 13.20 -12.98
C LEU A 103 5.65 12.34 -14.19
N SER A 104 6.03 11.05 -14.19
CA SER A 104 5.87 10.18 -15.36
C SER A 104 4.43 9.69 -15.59
N HIS A 105 3.57 9.76 -14.57
CA HIS A 105 2.20 9.23 -14.66
C HIS A 105 1.12 10.30 -14.53
N ASP A 106 1.42 11.39 -13.84
CA ASP A 106 0.47 12.44 -13.51
C ASP A 106 0.92 13.83 -14.00
N ASP A 107 2.06 13.93 -14.69
CA ASP A 107 2.67 15.16 -15.23
C ASP A 107 2.92 16.24 -14.17
N ILE A 108 3.11 15.83 -12.91
CA ILE A 108 3.29 16.71 -11.75
C ILE A 108 4.37 16.17 -10.81
N CYS A 109 5.15 17.08 -10.24
CA CYS A 109 6.20 16.73 -9.26
C CYS A 109 5.63 16.70 -7.83
N GLN A 110 4.72 15.77 -7.53
CA GLN A 110 4.04 15.69 -6.24
C GLN A 110 4.23 14.32 -5.57
N PRO A 111 5.11 14.21 -4.55
CA PRO A 111 5.37 12.95 -3.85
C PRO A 111 4.14 12.24 -3.29
N ALA A 112 3.10 12.98 -2.91
CA ALA A 112 1.86 12.42 -2.39
C ALA A 112 1.07 11.59 -3.43
N LEU A 113 1.32 11.81 -4.72
CA LEU A 113 0.71 11.06 -5.83
C LEU A 113 1.67 10.03 -6.43
N SER A 114 2.87 9.90 -5.86
CA SER A 114 3.84 8.88 -6.25
C SER A 114 3.31 7.49 -5.89
N ARG A 115 3.57 6.49 -6.76
CA ARG A 115 3.25 5.07 -6.55
C ARG A 115 4.37 4.30 -5.83
N ILE A 116 5.37 5.01 -5.30
CA ILE A 116 6.50 4.55 -4.50
C ILE A 116 6.74 5.57 -3.39
N HIS A 117 6.99 5.13 -2.16
CA HIS A 117 7.14 6.01 -1.00
C HIS A 117 8.37 5.67 -0.18
N THR A 118 9.12 6.70 0.19
CA THR A 118 10.31 6.58 1.01
C THR A 118 9.90 6.61 2.47
N THR A 119 10.15 5.51 3.16
CA THR A 119 9.94 5.38 4.60
C THR A 119 11.27 5.41 5.33
N TYR A 120 11.25 5.87 6.57
CA TYR A 120 12.43 5.90 7.44
C TYR A 120 12.19 4.89 8.55
N ASP A 121 13.19 4.09 8.91
CA ASP A 121 13.06 3.16 10.05
C ASP A 121 12.78 3.97 11.33
N PRO A 122 11.56 3.91 11.88
CA PRO A 122 11.20 4.71 13.04
C PRO A 122 11.79 4.13 14.33
N GLN A 123 12.27 2.88 14.29
CA GLN A 123 12.77 2.16 15.47
C GLN A 123 14.30 2.18 15.57
N HIS A 124 14.99 2.77 14.58
CA HIS A 124 16.46 2.78 14.49
C HIS A 124 17.10 1.40 14.73
N LYS A 125 16.40 0.33 14.36
CA LYS A 125 16.86 -1.06 14.52
C LYS A 125 17.79 -1.46 13.39
N LEU A 126 17.68 -0.79 12.26
CA LEU A 126 18.61 -0.86 11.15
C LEU A 126 19.75 0.15 11.34
N VAL A 127 20.88 -0.10 10.67
CA VAL A 127 22.09 0.73 10.72
C VAL A 127 21.74 2.22 10.53
N LYS A 128 22.25 3.09 11.41
CA LYS A 128 22.08 4.57 11.45
C LYS A 128 21.21 5.16 10.32
N LEU A 129 19.93 5.42 10.60
CA LEU A 129 18.95 6.04 9.70
C LEU A 129 18.81 5.31 8.35
N ALA A 130 18.36 4.06 8.39
CA ALA A 130 17.98 3.34 7.18
C ALA A 130 16.76 4.00 6.52
N VAL A 131 16.89 4.25 5.22
CA VAL A 131 15.84 4.80 4.38
C VAL A 131 15.41 3.73 3.39
N MET A 132 14.11 3.48 3.29
CA MET A 132 13.58 2.36 2.50
C MET A 132 12.53 2.88 1.52
N PRO A 133 12.79 2.80 0.20
CA PRO A 133 11.73 2.92 -0.78
C PRO A 133 10.79 1.71 -0.63
N ASP A 134 9.53 1.99 -0.31
CA ASP A 134 8.45 1.01 -0.25
C ASP A 134 7.59 1.16 -1.51
N VAL A 135 7.28 0.03 -2.12
CA VAL A 135 6.60 -0.06 -3.42
C VAL A 135 5.63 -1.22 -3.41
N CYS A 136 4.57 -1.14 -4.23
CA CYS A 136 3.61 -2.22 -4.38
C CYS A 136 4.32 -3.55 -4.65
N ARG A 137 4.03 -4.55 -3.82
CA ARG A 137 4.68 -5.88 -3.86
C ARG A 137 4.20 -6.79 -4.98
N GLN A 138 3.22 -6.35 -5.77
CA GLN A 138 2.60 -7.13 -6.86
C GLN A 138 2.23 -8.55 -6.45
N CYS A 139 1.51 -8.67 -5.32
CA CYS A 139 1.15 -9.94 -4.70
C CYS A 139 0.48 -10.92 -5.68
N ASN A 140 0.85 -12.20 -5.61
CA ASN A 140 0.19 -13.25 -6.40
C ASN A 140 -1.28 -13.41 -5.98
N MET A 141 -1.51 -13.55 -4.67
CA MET A 141 -2.85 -13.43 -4.06
C MET A 141 -3.11 -11.97 -3.73
N ALA A 142 -3.51 -11.18 -4.73
CA ALA A 142 -3.75 -9.75 -4.56
C ALA A 142 -5.19 -9.47 -4.08
N ASP A 143 -5.36 -9.23 -2.79
CA ASP A 143 -6.67 -8.85 -2.21
C ASP A 143 -7.25 -7.60 -2.89
N CYS A 144 -6.40 -6.61 -3.20
CA CYS A 144 -6.83 -5.41 -3.91
C CYS A 144 -7.40 -5.68 -5.31
N TYR A 145 -6.90 -6.71 -6.01
CA TYR A 145 -7.41 -7.10 -7.33
C TYR A 145 -8.80 -7.71 -7.24
N LEU A 146 -9.04 -8.44 -6.15
CA LEU A 146 -10.27 -9.17 -5.93
C LEU A 146 -11.37 -8.30 -5.33
N ALA A 147 -11.00 -7.27 -4.58
CA ALA A 147 -11.92 -6.30 -3.99
C ALA A 147 -12.53 -5.31 -5.00
N CYS A 148 -12.05 -5.27 -6.25
CA CYS A 148 -12.54 -4.32 -7.24
C CYS A 148 -13.81 -4.84 -7.94
N GLU A 149 -14.93 -4.20 -7.68
CA GLU A 149 -16.23 -4.56 -8.27
C GLU A 149 -16.44 -4.02 -9.70
N TYR A 150 -15.65 -3.01 -10.10
CA TYR A 150 -15.77 -2.27 -11.37
C TYR A 150 -14.85 -2.77 -12.48
N ASP A 151 -14.18 -3.90 -12.24
CA ASP A 151 -13.17 -4.44 -13.13
C ASP A 151 -12.00 -3.51 -13.50
N ALA A 152 -11.75 -2.48 -12.68
CA ALA A 152 -10.66 -1.54 -12.89
C ALA A 152 -9.28 -2.15 -12.64
N LEU A 153 -9.15 -3.09 -11.70
CA LEU A 153 -7.87 -3.80 -11.52
C LEU A 153 -7.68 -4.87 -12.58
N THR A 154 -6.72 -4.71 -13.48
CA THR A 154 -6.41 -5.63 -14.57
C THR A 154 -5.02 -6.25 -14.39
N LEU A 155 -4.69 -7.25 -15.22
CA LEU A 155 -3.35 -7.83 -15.28
C LEU A 155 -2.66 -7.32 -16.54
N ASP A 156 -1.48 -6.75 -16.36
CA ASP A 156 -0.64 -6.36 -17.49
C ASP A 156 -0.11 -7.62 -18.20
N PRO A 157 -0.37 -7.79 -19.51
CA PRO A 157 -0.03 -9.02 -20.22
C PRO A 157 1.46 -9.22 -20.43
N LYS A 158 2.29 -8.19 -20.22
CA LYS A 158 3.75 -8.25 -20.38
C LYS A 158 4.43 -8.61 -19.05
N THR A 159 4.17 -7.85 -18.00
CA THR A 159 4.82 -7.98 -16.68
C THR A 159 4.06 -8.88 -15.71
N GLY A 160 2.77 -9.15 -15.97
CA GLY A 160 1.87 -9.79 -15.01
C GLY A 160 1.53 -8.91 -13.81
N ALA A 161 1.87 -7.61 -13.85
CA ALA A 161 1.54 -6.66 -12.80
C ALA A 161 0.02 -6.53 -12.67
N ARG A 162 -0.43 -6.31 -11.43
CA ARG A 162 -1.81 -5.87 -11.20
C ARG A 162 -1.81 -4.38 -11.48
N VAL A 163 -2.75 -3.84 -12.24
CA VAL A 163 -2.76 -2.42 -12.62
C VAL A 163 -4.16 -1.86 -12.46
N ILE A 164 -4.30 -0.65 -11.95
CA ILE A 164 -5.61 0.03 -11.95
C ILE A 164 -5.74 0.76 -13.28
N ASP A 165 -6.75 0.39 -14.07
CA ASP A 165 -7.18 1.11 -15.26
C ASP A 165 -7.95 2.37 -14.83
N PRO A 166 -7.41 3.58 -15.04
CA PRO A 166 -8.07 4.81 -14.61
C PRO A 166 -9.38 5.06 -15.36
N ALA A 167 -9.58 4.50 -16.55
CA ALA A 167 -10.81 4.68 -17.32
C ALA A 167 -12.01 3.90 -16.76
N LYS A 168 -11.76 2.89 -15.91
CA LYS A 168 -12.79 2.06 -15.27
C LYS A 168 -12.90 2.30 -13.77
N CYS A 169 -12.03 3.13 -13.20
CA CYS A 169 -11.99 3.37 -11.77
C CYS A 169 -13.08 4.37 -11.37
N GLU A 170 -14.10 3.89 -10.66
CA GLU A 170 -15.18 4.73 -10.13
C GLU A 170 -14.85 5.39 -8.78
N GLY A 171 -13.61 5.27 -8.29
CA GLY A 171 -13.20 5.93 -7.04
C GLY A 171 -13.80 5.35 -5.76
N CYS A 172 -14.25 4.09 -5.74
CA CYS A 172 -14.92 3.51 -4.57
C CYS A 172 -14.02 3.26 -3.34
N GLY A 173 -12.70 3.11 -3.53
CA GLY A 173 -11.75 2.91 -2.42
C GLY A 173 -11.66 1.50 -1.85
N GLU A 174 -12.42 0.52 -2.34
CA GLU A 174 -12.37 -0.86 -1.84
C GLU A 174 -10.97 -1.48 -1.97
N CYS A 175 -10.30 -1.25 -3.10
CA CYS A 175 -8.93 -1.72 -3.30
C CYS A 175 -7.95 -1.10 -2.29
N PHE A 176 -8.14 0.17 -1.93
CA PHE A 176 -7.32 0.91 -0.98
C PHE A 176 -7.44 0.29 0.41
N ALA A 177 -8.67 0.06 0.88
CA ALA A 177 -8.94 -0.61 2.15
C ALA A 177 -8.43 -2.07 2.19
N ALA A 178 -8.43 -2.76 1.04
CA ALA A 178 -7.99 -4.15 0.93
C ALA A 178 -6.46 -4.32 0.93
N CYS A 179 -5.67 -3.26 0.70
CA CYS A 179 -4.22 -3.41 0.59
C CYS A 179 -3.56 -3.51 1.98
N PRO A 180 -2.96 -4.67 2.35
CA PRO A 180 -2.32 -4.82 3.67
C PRO A 180 -1.02 -4.01 3.83
N TYR A 181 -0.54 -3.41 2.73
CA TYR A 181 0.72 -2.66 2.68
C TYR A 181 0.51 -1.17 2.44
N ASP A 182 -0.73 -0.70 2.32
CA ASP A 182 -1.04 0.72 2.09
C ASP A 182 -0.34 1.30 0.84
N MET A 183 -0.26 0.49 -0.23
CA MET A 183 0.47 0.82 -1.47
C MET A 183 -0.45 1.35 -2.59
N ILE A 184 -1.70 1.73 -2.25
CA ILE A 184 -2.63 2.34 -3.19
C ILE A 184 -2.72 3.83 -2.87
N VAL A 185 -2.67 4.63 -3.92
CA VAL A 185 -2.57 6.08 -3.87
C VAL A 185 -3.89 6.67 -4.33
N GLU A 186 -4.49 7.50 -3.49
CA GLU A 186 -5.69 8.26 -3.82
C GLU A 186 -5.31 9.57 -4.51
N ASN A 187 -5.84 9.80 -5.72
CA ASN A 187 -5.84 11.12 -6.33
C ASN A 187 -7.21 11.78 -6.12
N LYS A 188 -7.30 12.64 -5.11
CA LYS A 188 -8.55 13.32 -4.72
C LYS A 188 -9.07 14.29 -5.77
N GLU A 189 -8.19 14.88 -6.58
CA GLU A 189 -8.60 15.83 -7.63
C GLU A 189 -9.28 15.11 -8.79
N LYS A 190 -8.77 13.93 -9.15
CA LYS A 190 -9.32 13.08 -10.22
C LYS A 190 -10.38 12.10 -9.70
N SER A 191 -10.56 11.98 -8.40
CA SER A 191 -11.42 10.98 -7.73
C SER A 191 -11.13 9.54 -8.16
N ILE A 192 -9.86 9.20 -8.38
CA ILE A 192 -9.42 7.86 -8.78
C ILE A 192 -8.33 7.35 -7.85
N PHE A 193 -8.18 6.03 -7.82
CA PHE A 193 -7.08 5.36 -7.16
C PHE A 193 -6.04 4.89 -8.18
N SER A 194 -4.78 4.87 -7.78
CA SER A 194 -3.67 4.37 -8.58
C SER A 194 -2.73 3.56 -7.69
N LYS A 195 -1.87 2.77 -8.32
CA LYS A 195 -0.82 2.00 -7.63
C LYS A 195 0.30 1.73 -8.62
N CYS A 196 1.43 1.21 -8.14
CA CYS A 196 2.54 0.86 -9.03
C CYS A 196 2.06 -0.18 -10.06
N ASP A 197 2.41 0.09 -11.30
CA ASP A 197 2.11 -0.66 -12.52
C ASP A 197 3.40 -1.19 -13.19
N LEU A 198 4.53 -1.06 -12.48
CA LEU A 198 5.89 -1.36 -12.96
C LEU A 198 6.26 -0.59 -14.23
N CYS A 199 5.58 0.52 -14.52
CA CYS A 199 5.75 1.32 -15.74
C CYS A 199 5.77 0.47 -17.02
N GLY A 200 4.91 -0.55 -17.11
CA GLY A 200 4.86 -1.46 -18.27
C GLY A 200 6.16 -2.25 -18.52
N GLY A 201 7.00 -2.38 -17.49
CA GLY A 201 8.29 -3.09 -17.55
C GLY A 201 9.49 -2.21 -17.84
N ASP A 202 9.35 -0.88 -17.84
CA ASP A 202 10.50 0.06 -17.85
C ASP A 202 10.39 1.07 -16.69
N PRO A 203 10.68 0.66 -15.43
CA PRO A 203 10.42 1.48 -14.26
C PRO A 203 11.26 2.74 -14.20
N MET A 204 10.60 3.90 -14.25
CA MET A 204 11.27 5.21 -14.19
C MET A 204 11.99 5.44 -12.86
N CYS A 205 11.46 4.91 -11.75
CA CYS A 205 12.13 5.00 -10.45
C CYS A 205 13.49 4.27 -10.41
N VAL A 206 13.65 3.19 -11.17
CA VAL A 206 14.92 2.47 -11.33
C VAL A 206 15.88 3.29 -12.18
N LYS A 207 15.41 3.76 -13.35
CA LYS A 207 16.21 4.53 -14.31
C LYS A 207 16.84 5.80 -13.73
N TYR A 208 16.15 6.46 -12.81
CA TYR A 208 16.59 7.73 -12.22
C TYR A 208 17.08 7.60 -10.77
N CYS A 209 17.30 6.38 -10.25
CA CYS A 209 17.87 6.22 -8.92
C CYS A 209 19.37 6.53 -8.94
N PRO A 210 19.87 7.61 -8.30
CA PRO A 210 21.29 7.94 -8.33
C PRO A 210 22.16 7.02 -7.47
N ALA A 211 21.54 6.18 -6.63
CA ALA A 211 22.22 5.33 -5.67
C ALA A 211 22.07 3.82 -5.98
N ASP A 212 21.47 3.48 -7.13
CA ASP A 212 21.20 2.10 -7.54
C ASP A 212 20.46 1.25 -6.49
N ALA A 213 19.62 1.91 -5.68
CA ALA A 213 18.86 1.29 -4.59
C ALA A 213 17.58 0.57 -5.07
N LEU A 214 17.28 0.63 -6.36
CA LEU A 214 16.09 0.04 -6.98
C LEU A 214 16.52 -0.82 -8.16
N LYS A 215 15.98 -2.04 -8.25
CA LYS A 215 16.24 -2.96 -9.36
C LYS A 215 14.94 -3.53 -9.89
N PHE A 216 14.81 -3.61 -11.21
CA PHE A 216 13.73 -4.30 -11.88
C PHE A 216 14.18 -5.70 -12.27
N ILE A 217 13.39 -6.71 -11.94
CA ILE A 217 13.67 -8.11 -12.26
C ILE A 217 12.49 -8.69 -13.01
N GLU A 218 12.76 -9.32 -14.15
CA GLU A 218 11.81 -10.12 -14.91
C GLU A 218 12.13 -11.60 -14.75
N LEU A 219 11.12 -12.39 -14.41
CA LEU A 219 11.14 -13.84 -14.39
C LEU A 219 10.51 -14.31 -15.71
N GLY A 220 11.38 -14.77 -16.62
CA GLY A 220 11.00 -15.27 -17.94
C GLY A 220 10.12 -16.52 -17.90
#